data_AF-A0A959L1L9-F1
#
_entry.id   AF-A0A959L1L9-F1
#
_cell.length_a   1.000
_cell.length_b   1.000
_cell.length_c   1.000
_cell.angle_alpha   90.00
_cell.angle_beta   90.00
_cell.angle_gamma   90.00
#
_symmetry.space_group_name_H-M   'P 1'
#
loop_
_entity.id
_entity.type
_entity.pdbx_description
1 polymer ?
#
loop_
_entity_poly.entity_id
_entity_poly.type
_entity_poly.pdbx_seq_one_letter_code
_entity_poly.pdbx_strand_id
1 'polypeptide(L)'
;MTLDRFHQIGSLLQVEYEAKNWIEVEKLAKEYLDLAEEHRSDWNYGNAIHHANLVLGKIALEHKDLEKAKDYFLKAGKSKGSPQLGSFGPNMSLARDLLEIGEQEVVLEYLDLVKRFWNPLFAFLKIRKWKAMIKKGQVPDFKGNNLYYLTDPKRSV
;
A
#
# COMPACT_ATOMS: atom_id res chain seq x y z
N MET A 1 -4.85 -21.85 -8.66
CA MET A 1 -4.79 -22.01 -7.18
C MET A 1 -6.22 -21.84 -6.61
N THR A 2 -6.50 -21.98 -5.31
CA THR A 2 -7.91 -21.92 -4.79
C THR A 2 -8.34 -20.52 -4.36
N LEU A 3 -9.64 -20.21 -4.47
CA LEU A 3 -10.23 -18.94 -4.03
C LEU A 3 -10.02 -18.67 -2.53
N ASP A 4 -10.11 -19.71 -1.70
CA ASP A 4 -9.84 -19.60 -0.26
C ASP A 4 -8.42 -19.12 0.02
N ARG A 5 -7.44 -19.62 -0.75
CA ARG A 5 -6.04 -19.17 -0.65
C ARG A 5 -5.93 -17.69 -0.99
N PHE A 6 -6.59 -17.25 -2.06
CA PHE A 6 -6.61 -15.85 -2.47
C PHE A 6 -7.14 -14.92 -1.37
N HIS A 7 -8.18 -15.31 -0.65
CA HIS A 7 -8.73 -14.52 0.46
C HIS A 7 -7.86 -14.53 1.72
N GLN A 8 -7.03 -15.56 1.91
CA GLN A 8 -6.15 -15.70 3.09
C GLN A 8 -4.81 -14.97 2.94
N ILE A 9 -4.27 -14.80 1.73
CA ILE A 9 -2.91 -14.25 1.56
C ILE A 9 -2.78 -12.86 2.19
N GLY A 10 -3.84 -12.03 2.17
CA GLY A 10 -3.81 -10.72 2.81
C GLY A 10 -3.46 -10.76 4.30
N SER A 11 -3.99 -11.71 5.07
CA SER A 11 -3.66 -11.86 6.49
C SER A 11 -2.30 -12.53 6.71
N LEU A 12 -1.95 -13.51 5.87
CA LEU A 12 -0.64 -14.16 5.92
C LEU A 12 0.50 -13.17 5.64
N LEU A 13 0.31 -12.27 4.67
CA LEU A 13 1.26 -11.19 4.39
C LEU A 13 1.50 -10.32 5.61
N GLN A 14 0.45 -9.96 6.34
CA GLN A 14 0.60 -9.16 7.55
C GLN A 14 1.41 -9.92 8.62
N VAL A 15 1.08 -11.19 8.87
CA VAL A 15 1.78 -12.02 9.87
C VAL A 15 3.27 -12.16 9.53
N GLU A 16 3.59 -12.53 8.29
CA GLU A 16 4.98 -12.73 7.86
C GLU A 16 5.77 -11.42 7.82
N TYR A 17 5.10 -10.30 7.49
CA TYR A 17 5.72 -8.98 7.51
C TYR A 17 6.05 -8.54 8.94
N GLU A 18 5.14 -8.75 9.89
CA GLU A 18 5.37 -8.48 11.32
C GLU A 18 6.50 -9.38 11.87
N ALA A 19 6.59 -10.62 11.41
CA ALA A 19 7.69 -11.55 11.72
C ALA A 19 9.01 -11.25 10.99
N LYS A 20 9.02 -10.26 10.07
CA LYS A 20 10.17 -9.91 9.21
C LYS A 20 10.68 -11.08 8.36
N ASN A 21 9.80 -12.00 7.99
CA ASN A 21 10.13 -13.11 7.11
C ASN A 21 10.07 -12.66 5.64
N TRP A 22 11.05 -11.84 5.24
CA TRP A 22 11.03 -11.16 3.93
C TRP A 22 10.94 -12.11 2.74
N ILE A 23 11.52 -13.31 2.87
CA ILE A 23 11.45 -14.35 1.84
C ILE A 23 9.99 -14.81 1.64
N GLU A 24 9.28 -15.11 2.72
CA GLU A 24 7.88 -15.54 2.61
C GLU A 24 6.96 -14.38 2.25
N VAL A 25 7.22 -13.15 2.74
CA VAL A 25 6.47 -11.95 2.32
C VAL A 25 6.56 -11.75 0.81
N GLU A 26 7.77 -11.82 0.23
CA GLU A 26 7.95 -11.65 -1.21
C GLU A 26 7.24 -12.74 -2.00
N LYS A 27 7.33 -13.99 -1.54
CA LYS A 27 6.65 -15.14 -2.16
C LYS A 27 5.13 -15.00 -2.11
N LEU A 28 4.57 -14.70 -0.94
CA LEU A 28 3.14 -14.47 -0.75
C LEU A 28 2.64 -13.29 -1.58
N ALA A 29 3.40 -12.19 -1.65
CA ALA A 29 3.01 -11.03 -2.43
C ALA A 29 2.93 -11.36 -3.93
N LYS A 30 3.89 -12.12 -4.47
CA LYS A 30 3.86 -12.59 -5.87
C LYS A 30 2.68 -13.54 -6.10
N GLU A 31 2.48 -14.51 -5.22
CA GLU A 31 1.33 -15.42 -5.27
C GLU A 31 0.01 -14.64 -5.25
N TYR A 32 -0.09 -13.58 -4.45
CA TYR A 32 -1.29 -12.76 -4.37
C TYR A 32 -1.61 -12.03 -5.67
N LEU A 33 -0.57 -11.51 -6.34
CA LEU A 33 -0.70 -10.86 -7.63
C LEU A 33 -1.12 -11.86 -8.71
N ASP A 34 -0.52 -13.05 -8.74
CA ASP A 34 -0.86 -14.09 -9.71
C ASP A 34 -2.34 -14.53 -9.54
N LEU A 35 -2.77 -14.77 -8.30
CA LEU A 35 -4.16 -15.09 -7.99
C LEU A 35 -5.13 -13.94 -8.29
N ALA A 36 -4.71 -12.68 -8.13
CA ALA A 36 -5.54 -11.54 -8.51
C ALA A 36 -5.83 -11.52 -10.02
N GLU A 37 -4.86 -11.91 -10.85
CA GLU A 37 -5.05 -12.02 -12.29
C GLU A 37 -6.04 -13.14 -12.66
N GLU A 38 -6.10 -14.23 -11.88
CA GLU A 38 -7.09 -15.30 -12.00
C GLU A 38 -8.49 -14.87 -11.50
N HIS A 39 -8.56 -13.93 -10.55
CA HIS A 39 -9.80 -13.53 -9.84
C HIS A 39 -10.16 -12.04 -10.00
N ARG A 40 -10.07 -11.51 -11.23
CA ARG A 40 -10.25 -10.06 -11.51
C ARG A 40 -11.60 -9.45 -11.09
N SER A 41 -12.63 -10.27 -10.97
CA SER A 41 -14.00 -9.84 -10.59
C SER A 41 -14.28 -10.00 -9.10
N ASP A 42 -13.36 -10.57 -8.33
CA ASP A 42 -13.53 -10.81 -6.90
C ASP A 42 -13.37 -9.50 -6.09
N TRP A 43 -14.10 -9.38 -4.98
CA TRP A 43 -14.07 -8.21 -4.10
C TRP A 43 -12.67 -7.93 -3.55
N ASN A 44 -11.84 -8.97 -3.44
CA ASN A 44 -10.51 -8.91 -2.89
C ASN A 44 -9.43 -8.51 -3.91
N TYR A 45 -9.75 -8.47 -5.21
CA TYR A 45 -8.83 -8.07 -6.28
C TYR A 45 -8.07 -6.77 -5.96
N GLY A 46 -8.79 -5.73 -5.56
CA GLY A 46 -8.15 -4.44 -5.27
C GLY A 46 -7.22 -4.47 -4.05
N ASN A 47 -7.57 -5.28 -3.04
CA ASN A 47 -6.71 -5.49 -1.86
C ASN A 47 -5.43 -6.22 -2.26
N ALA A 48 -5.54 -7.25 -3.12
CA ALA A 48 -4.40 -8.00 -3.61
C ALA A 48 -3.39 -7.12 -4.32
N ILE A 49 -3.85 -6.34 -5.30
CA ILE A 49 -2.98 -5.42 -6.04
C ILE A 49 -2.35 -4.38 -5.12
N HIS A 50 -3.12 -3.80 -4.20
CA HIS A 50 -2.58 -2.76 -3.32
C HIS A 50 -1.58 -3.32 -2.31
N HIS A 51 -1.99 -4.33 -1.54
CA HIS A 51 -1.22 -4.85 -0.42
C HIS A 51 0.09 -5.50 -0.91
N ALA A 52 0.04 -6.36 -1.93
CA ALA A 52 1.23 -7.03 -2.45
C ALA A 52 2.27 -6.03 -2.96
N ASN A 53 1.85 -5.04 -3.75
CA ASN A 53 2.78 -4.03 -4.25
C ASN A 53 3.30 -3.13 -3.12
N LEU A 54 2.48 -2.81 -2.11
CA LEU A 54 2.95 -2.04 -0.96
C LEU A 54 4.10 -2.74 -0.23
N VAL A 55 3.94 -4.02 0.12
CA VAL A 55 4.99 -4.77 0.85
C VAL A 55 6.24 -5.00 0.00
N LEU A 56 6.09 -5.27 -1.30
CA LEU A 56 7.21 -5.37 -2.23
C LEU A 56 7.98 -4.05 -2.33
N GLY A 57 7.27 -2.92 -2.35
CA GLY A 57 7.88 -1.60 -2.32
C GLY A 57 8.64 -1.32 -1.01
N LYS A 58 8.11 -1.76 0.12
CA LYS A 58 8.80 -1.65 1.42
C LYS A 58 10.06 -2.51 1.50
N ILE A 59 10.01 -3.74 1.00
CA ILE A 59 11.19 -4.63 0.91
C ILE A 59 12.25 -4.00 -0.01
N ALA A 60 11.85 -3.50 -1.18
CA ALA A 60 12.76 -2.83 -2.10
C ALA A 60 13.44 -1.62 -1.43
N LEU A 61 12.68 -0.82 -0.67
CA LEU A 61 13.23 0.33 0.06
C LEU A 61 14.23 -0.09 1.15
N GLU A 62 13.95 -1.15 1.93
CA GLU A 62 14.89 -1.68 2.94
C GLU A 62 16.20 -2.17 2.28
N HIS A 63 16.11 -2.73 1.07
CA HIS A 63 17.27 -3.11 0.25
C HIS A 63 17.91 -1.94 -0.53
N LYS A 64 17.49 -0.69 -0.25
CA LYS A 64 17.99 0.53 -0.90
C LYS A 64 17.75 0.59 -2.42
N ASP A 65 16.81 -0.19 -2.93
CA ASP A 65 16.36 -0.16 -4.33
C ASP A 65 15.20 0.84 -4.48
N LEU A 66 15.56 2.13 -4.50
CA LEU A 66 14.61 3.24 -4.49
C LEU A 66 13.70 3.25 -5.72
N GLU A 67 14.25 2.95 -6.90
CA GLU A 67 13.47 2.95 -8.14
C GLU A 67 12.41 1.84 -8.12
N LYS A 68 12.75 0.63 -7.66
CA LYS A 68 11.73 -0.42 -7.48
C LYS A 68 10.72 -0.07 -6.40
N ALA A 69 11.14 0.55 -5.30
CA ALA A 69 10.22 0.98 -4.27
C ALA A 69 9.16 1.95 -4.82
N LYS A 70 9.57 2.92 -5.64
CA LYS A 70 8.68 3.87 -6.32
C LYS A 70 7.76 3.18 -7.33
N ASP A 71 8.29 2.30 -8.16
CA ASP A 71 7.50 1.54 -9.14
C ASP A 71 6.40 0.71 -8.48
N TYR A 72 6.76 -0.08 -7.45
CA TYR A 72 5.79 -0.85 -6.68
C TYR A 72 4.76 0.06 -6.00
N PHE A 73 5.18 1.18 -5.41
CA PHE A 73 4.27 2.12 -4.79
C PHE A 73 3.22 2.67 -5.78
N LEU A 74 3.63 3.06 -6.98
CA LEU A 74 2.70 3.51 -8.03
C LEU A 74 1.80 2.37 -8.54
N LYS A 75 2.31 1.13 -8.63
CA LYS A 75 1.49 -0.05 -8.95
C LYS A 75 0.40 -0.29 -7.91
N ALA A 76 0.69 -0.12 -6.61
CA ALA A 76 -0.32 -0.17 -5.56
C ALA A 76 -1.40 0.90 -5.78
N GLY A 77 -1.00 2.12 -6.13
CA GLY A 77 -1.92 3.22 -6.45
C GLY A 77 -2.80 3.00 -7.69
N LYS A 78 -2.35 2.16 -8.64
CA LYS A 78 -3.09 1.79 -9.85
C LYS A 78 -4.13 0.68 -9.63
N SER A 79 -4.32 0.20 -8.39
CA SER A 79 -5.42 -0.70 -8.04
C SER A 79 -6.78 -0.15 -8.47
N LYS A 80 -7.73 -1.04 -8.77
CA LYS A 80 -9.15 -0.69 -9.00
C LYS A 80 -9.89 -0.36 -7.69
N GLY A 81 -9.24 -0.52 -6.54
CA GLY A 81 -9.84 -0.39 -5.23
C GLY A 81 -10.68 -1.61 -4.83
N SER A 82 -11.17 -1.57 -3.61
CA SER A 82 -12.00 -2.59 -2.96
C SER A 82 -12.96 -1.88 -2.01
N PRO A 83 -13.99 -2.56 -1.46
CA PRO A 83 -14.83 -1.97 -0.42
C PRO A 83 -14.01 -1.41 0.76
N GLN A 84 -12.94 -2.11 1.15
CA GLN A 84 -12.03 -1.70 2.22
C GLN A 84 -11.22 -0.44 1.85
N LEU A 85 -10.56 -0.45 0.68
CA LEU A 85 -9.75 0.68 0.20
C LEU A 85 -10.61 1.91 -0.11
N GLY A 86 -11.85 1.71 -0.57
CA GLY A 86 -12.81 2.77 -0.82
C GLY A 86 -13.32 3.45 0.46
N SER A 87 -13.31 2.72 1.59
CA SER A 87 -13.73 3.19 2.91
C SER A 87 -12.55 3.75 3.71
N PHE A 88 -11.75 2.86 4.29
CA PHE A 88 -10.65 3.19 5.21
C PHE A 88 -9.52 3.94 4.49
N GLY A 89 -9.38 3.68 3.20
CA GLY A 89 -8.31 4.21 2.36
C GLY A 89 -7.13 3.25 2.25
N PRO A 90 -6.15 3.60 1.41
CA PRO A 90 -4.92 2.85 1.29
C PRO A 90 -4.06 3.00 2.56
N ASN A 91 -3.18 2.02 2.76
CA ASN A 91 -2.07 2.18 3.69
C ASN A 91 -1.04 3.18 3.12
N MET A 92 -0.55 4.09 3.96
CA MET A 92 0.31 5.23 3.65
C MET A 92 1.72 5.10 4.24
N SER A 93 2.07 3.96 4.85
CA SER A 93 3.38 3.73 5.46
C SER A 93 4.54 3.90 4.47
N LEU A 94 4.44 3.31 3.27
CA LEU A 94 5.46 3.50 2.23
C LEU A 94 5.49 4.95 1.71
N ALA A 95 4.35 5.64 1.66
CA ALA A 95 4.30 7.06 1.29
C ALA A 95 5.10 7.91 2.29
N ARG A 96 4.93 7.65 3.59
CA ARG A 96 5.69 8.29 4.66
C ARG A 96 7.18 8.00 4.52
N ASP A 97 7.57 6.74 4.36
CA ASP A 97 8.98 6.35 4.27
C ASP A 97 9.66 7.00 3.05
N LEU A 98 8.96 7.11 1.91
CA LEU A 98 9.44 7.84 0.72
C LEU A 98 9.58 9.35 0.98
N LEU A 99 8.63 9.97 1.69
CA LEU A 99 8.72 11.39 2.03
C LEU A 99 9.86 11.68 3.02
N GLU A 100 10.14 10.78 3.96
CA GLU A 100 11.25 10.90 4.93
C GLU A 100 12.62 10.98 4.22
N ILE A 101 12.75 10.43 3.01
CA ILE A 101 13.96 10.51 2.18
C ILE A 101 13.85 11.52 1.01
N GLY A 102 12.78 12.33 0.97
CA GLY A 102 12.63 13.44 0.03
C GLY A 102 11.85 13.14 -1.26
N GLU A 103 11.31 11.94 -1.44
CA GLU A 103 10.58 11.53 -2.66
C GLU A 103 9.14 12.06 -2.67
N GLN A 104 8.96 13.34 -2.97
CA GLN A 104 7.65 14.00 -2.95
C GLN A 104 6.79 13.71 -4.18
N GLU A 105 7.40 13.73 -5.37
CA GLU A 105 6.67 13.69 -6.64
C GLU A 105 5.89 12.38 -6.79
N VAL A 106 6.55 11.25 -6.51
CA VAL A 106 5.93 9.92 -6.54
C VAL A 106 4.76 9.81 -5.56
N VAL A 107 4.83 10.48 -4.40
CA VAL A 107 3.76 10.46 -3.39
C VAL A 107 2.60 11.35 -3.80
N LEU A 108 2.86 12.49 -4.44
CA LEU A 108 1.81 13.31 -5.03
C LEU A 108 1.09 12.59 -6.16
N GLU A 109 1.83 11.87 -7.02
CA GLU A 109 1.26 11.03 -8.08
C GLU A 109 0.40 9.94 -7.47
N TYR A 110 0.91 9.17 -6.51
CA TYR A 110 0.15 8.13 -5.83
C TYR A 110 -1.17 8.65 -5.24
N LEU A 111 -1.17 9.82 -4.60
CA LEU A 111 -2.39 10.45 -4.09
C LEU A 111 -3.41 10.76 -5.21
N ASP A 112 -2.95 11.08 -6.41
CA ASP A 112 -3.80 11.23 -7.59
C ASP A 112 -4.29 9.90 -8.17
N LEU A 113 -3.55 8.81 -7.96
CA LEU A 113 -3.98 7.49 -8.38
C LEU A 113 -5.09 6.96 -7.44
N VAL A 114 -4.88 7.05 -6.12
CA VAL A 114 -5.80 6.46 -5.12
C VAL A 114 -7.10 7.24 -4.93
N LYS A 115 -7.12 8.56 -5.23
CA LYS A 115 -8.37 9.34 -5.20
C LYS A 115 -9.45 8.81 -6.15
N ARG A 116 -9.07 7.98 -7.14
CA ARG A 116 -9.98 7.39 -8.11
C ARG A 116 -10.84 6.27 -7.53
N PHE A 117 -10.38 5.62 -6.45
CA PHE A 117 -11.13 4.57 -5.79
C PHE A 117 -11.47 4.88 -4.33
N TRP A 118 -10.77 5.83 -3.69
CA TRP A 118 -11.03 6.21 -2.31
C TRP A 118 -12.21 7.18 -2.24
N ASN A 119 -13.30 6.80 -1.54
CA ASN A 119 -14.54 7.55 -1.53
C ASN A 119 -14.31 9.02 -1.10
N PRO A 120 -14.78 10.01 -1.89
CA PRO A 120 -14.59 11.43 -1.60
C PRO A 120 -15.06 11.87 -0.20
N LEU A 121 -16.11 11.23 0.34
CA LEU A 121 -16.60 11.52 1.71
C LEU A 121 -15.53 11.30 2.77
N PHE A 122 -14.64 10.32 2.57
CA PHE A 122 -13.55 10.00 3.49
C PHE A 122 -12.21 10.60 3.07
N ALA A 123 -12.01 10.81 1.77
CA ALA A 123 -10.72 11.11 1.17
C ALA A 123 -10.47 12.59 0.86
N PHE A 124 -11.49 13.35 0.45
CA PHE A 124 -11.31 14.65 -0.22
C PHE A 124 -10.49 15.63 0.64
N LEU A 125 -10.88 15.83 1.90
CA LEU A 125 -10.18 16.74 2.80
C LEU A 125 -8.80 16.21 3.19
N LYS A 126 -8.65 14.88 3.36
CA LYS A 126 -7.37 14.24 3.69
C LYS A 126 -6.36 14.45 2.56
N ILE A 127 -6.72 14.06 1.33
CA ILE A 127 -5.85 14.18 0.15
C ILE A 127 -5.48 15.64 -0.09
N ARG A 128 -6.43 16.58 -0.02
CA ARG A 128 -6.13 18.01 -0.20
C ARG A 128 -5.14 18.51 0.84
N LYS A 129 -5.34 18.15 2.12
CA LYS A 129 -4.44 18.53 3.22
C LYS A 129 -3.04 17.92 3.02
N TRP A 130 -2.96 16.62 2.73
CA TRP A 130 -1.70 15.91 2.55
C TRP A 130 -0.91 16.45 1.36
N LYS A 131 -1.54 16.65 0.20
CA LYS A 131 -0.86 17.26 -0.96
C LYS A 131 -0.33 18.66 -0.64
N ALA A 132 -1.06 19.46 0.13
CA ALA A 132 -0.60 20.80 0.52
C ALA A 132 0.61 20.77 1.48
N MET A 133 0.66 19.79 2.39
CA MET A 133 1.80 19.58 3.29
C MET A 133 3.04 19.08 2.52
N ILE A 134 2.86 18.07 1.66
CA ILE A 134 3.95 17.48 0.87
C ILE A 134 4.62 18.54 0.00
N LYS A 135 3.84 19.39 -0.69
CA LYS A 135 4.36 20.51 -1.49
C LYS A 135 5.18 21.54 -0.71
N LYS A 136 5.10 21.52 0.63
CA LYS A 136 5.89 22.39 1.53
C LYS A 136 7.09 21.67 2.14
N GLY A 137 7.43 20.47 1.69
CA GLY A 137 8.51 19.69 2.30
C GLY A 137 8.12 18.94 3.57
N GLN A 138 6.83 18.84 3.90
CA GLN A 138 6.38 18.23 5.14
C GLN A 138 5.92 16.79 4.93
N VAL A 139 6.21 15.93 5.91
CA VAL A 139 5.66 14.57 6.01
C VAL A 139 4.33 14.62 6.78
N PRO A 140 3.18 14.29 6.17
CA PRO A 140 1.93 14.18 6.90
C PRO A 140 1.96 13.01 7.89
N ASP A 141 1.29 13.16 9.04
CA ASP A 141 1.16 12.10 10.06
C ASP A 141 0.40 10.86 9.53
N PHE A 142 -0.44 10.99 8.50
CA PHE A 142 -1.32 9.95 7.90
C PHE A 142 -2.22 9.16 8.88
N LYS A 143 -1.99 9.21 10.20
CA LYS A 143 -2.77 8.59 11.28
C LYS A 143 -3.03 7.10 11.03
N GLY A 144 -4.27 6.65 11.20
CA GLY A 144 -4.67 5.26 11.01
C GLY A 144 -4.40 4.71 9.61
N ASN A 145 -4.23 5.56 8.59
CA ASN A 145 -3.81 5.11 7.27
C ASN A 145 -2.37 4.56 7.27
N ASN A 146 -1.56 4.69 8.32
CA ASN A 146 -0.26 4.02 8.41
C ASN A 146 -0.33 2.56 8.89
N LEU A 147 -1.46 2.13 9.47
CA LEU A 147 -1.54 0.88 10.24
C LEU A 147 -2.40 -0.21 9.58
N TYR A 148 -3.21 0.15 8.58
CA TYR A 148 -4.20 -0.76 8.03
C TYR A 148 -3.55 -1.91 7.24
N TYR A 149 -3.92 -3.17 7.55
CA TYR A 149 -3.38 -4.45 7.03
C TYR A 149 -1.84 -4.62 7.00
N LEU A 150 -1.11 -3.65 7.54
CA LEU A 150 0.33 -3.67 7.65
C LEU A 150 0.71 -2.76 8.83
N THR A 151 1.12 -3.36 9.95
CA THR A 151 1.68 -2.61 11.06
C THR A 151 3.19 -2.50 10.89
N ASP A 152 3.75 -1.32 11.19
CA ASP A 152 5.20 -1.14 11.19
C ASP A 152 5.73 -1.49 12.59
N PRO A 153 6.38 -2.65 12.77
CA PRO A 153 6.84 -3.08 14.09
C PRO A 153 7.93 -2.17 14.68
N LYS A 154 8.59 -1.33 13.86
CA LYS A 154 9.56 -0.34 14.39
C LYS A 154 8.86 0.84 15.10
N ARG A 155 7.53 0.95 15.03
CA ARG A 155 6.77 2.11 15.55
C ARG A 155 5.47 1.73 16.28
N SER A 156 5.33 0.47 16.72
CA SER A 156 4.24 0.00 17.58
C SER A 156 4.43 0.46 19.02
N VAL A 157 4.12 1.74 19.29
CA VAL A 157 4.13 2.45 20.59
C VAL A 157 5.44 2.38 21.38
#